data_AF-A0A101XJN8-F1
#
_entry.id   AF-A0A101XJN8-F1
#
_cell.length_a   1.000
_cell.length_b   1.000
_cell.length_c   1.000
_cell.angle_alpha   90.00
_cell.angle_beta   90.00
_cell.angle_gamma   90.00
#
_symmetry.space_group_name_H-M   'P 1'
#
loop_
_entity.id
_entity.type
_entity.pdbx_description
1 polymer ?
#
loop_
_entity_poly.entity_id
_entity_poly.type
_entity_poly.pdbx_seq_one_letter_code
_entity_poly.pdbx_strand_id
1 'polypeptide(L)'
;MRLKNYEWSRHGLTEPLLTAIVYKKVEDGKNIAAYRFLYYANKVITIFEDNSYRGGEVIEETNEATIEGLAKEISKFSEDNDDLIVIGEEKIGLKLLEMLFN
;
A
#
# COMPACT_ATOMS: atom_id res chain seq x y z
N MET A 1 2.00 12.31 -2.07
CA MET A 1 1.19 11.46 -1.18
C MET A 1 1.43 11.91 0.25
N ARG A 2 0.48 11.69 1.16
CA ARG A 2 0.59 12.06 2.58
C ARG A 2 0.25 10.86 3.46
N LEU A 3 1.04 10.63 4.50
CA LEU A 3 0.73 9.62 5.50
C LEU A 3 -0.50 10.05 6.31
N LYS A 4 -1.59 9.28 6.22
CA LYS A 4 -2.84 9.56 6.92
C LYS A 4 -2.98 8.78 8.22
N ASN A 5 -2.56 7.52 8.22
CA ASN A 5 -2.58 6.66 9.39
C ASN A 5 -1.53 5.55 9.28
N TYR A 6 -1.11 5.02 10.42
CA TYR A 6 -0.43 3.73 10.49
C TYR A 6 -0.94 2.93 11.69
N GLU A 7 -0.94 1.61 11.56
CA GLU A 7 -1.31 0.69 12.64
C GLU A 7 -0.33 -0.47 12.68
N TRP A 8 0.19 -0.76 13.87
CA TRP A 8 1.14 -1.85 14.04
C TRP A 8 0.46 -3.08 14.62
N SER A 9 0.55 -4.17 13.87
CA SER A 9 -0.01 -5.47 14.21
C SER A 9 0.96 -6.57 13.81
N ARG A 10 0.87 -7.72 14.50
CA ARG A 10 1.60 -8.90 14.06
C ARG A 10 0.79 -9.64 13.00
N HIS A 11 1.46 -10.07 11.95
CA HIS A 11 0.83 -10.88 10.91
C HIS A 11 0.47 -12.28 11.45
N GLY A 12 -0.70 -12.77 11.04
CA GLY A 12 -1.06 -14.19 11.12
C GLY A 12 -0.39 -15.02 10.02
N LEU A 13 -0.53 -16.35 10.11
CA LEU A 13 0.12 -17.29 9.17
C LEU A 13 -0.25 -17.06 7.69
N THR A 14 -1.46 -16.56 7.44
CA THR A 14 -2.01 -16.34 6.09
C THR A 14 -2.11 -14.86 5.73
N GLU A 15 -1.56 -13.98 6.56
CA GLU A 15 -1.68 -12.55 6.40
C GLU A 15 -0.40 -11.96 5.79
N PRO A 16 -0.51 -10.85 5.05
CA PRO A 16 0.68 -10.11 4.62
C PRO A 16 1.44 -9.59 5.84
N LEU A 17 2.76 -9.51 5.70
CA LEU A 17 3.63 -8.85 6.69
C LEU A 17 3.31 -7.36 6.81
N LEU A 18 2.89 -6.75 5.69
CA LEU A 18 2.47 -5.35 5.63
C LEU A 18 1.40 -5.17 4.56
N THR A 19 0.40 -4.35 4.85
CA THR A 19 -0.56 -3.82 3.89
C THR A 19 -0.39 -2.31 3.80
N ALA A 20 -0.08 -1.79 2.62
CA ALA A 20 -0.14 -0.35 2.34
C ALA A 20 -1.35 -0.06 1.45
N ILE A 21 -2.06 1.03 1.73
CA ILE A 21 -3.24 1.46 0.96
C ILE A 21 -3.03 2.91 0.55
N VAL A 22 -3.05 3.17 -0.75
CA VAL A 22 -3.03 4.52 -1.32
C VAL A 22 -4.43 4.83 -1.83
N TYR A 23 -5.11 5.77 -1.17
CA TYR A 23 -6.41 6.26 -1.59
C TYR A 23 -6.25 7.38 -2.60
N LYS A 24 -6.85 7.18 -3.78
CA LYS A 24 -6.95 8.17 -4.85
C LYS A 24 -8.10 9.12 -4.58
N LYS A 25 -7.80 10.42 -4.58
CA LYS A 25 -8.78 11.48 -4.33
C LYS A 25 -8.98 12.36 -5.55
N VAL A 26 -10.22 12.84 -5.71
CA VAL A 26 -10.49 14.01 -6.57
C VAL A 26 -10.24 15.31 -5.80
N GLU A 27 -10.23 16.45 -6.49
CA GLU A 27 -9.96 17.79 -5.90
C GLU A 27 -10.85 18.10 -4.67
N ASP A 28 -12.10 17.61 -4.66
CA ASP A 28 -13.04 17.75 -3.53
C ASP A 28 -12.73 16.83 -2.33
N GLY A 29 -11.64 16.06 -2.37
CA GLY A 29 -11.18 15.19 -1.29
C GLY A 29 -11.91 13.84 -1.19
N LYS A 30 -12.85 13.55 -2.10
CA LYS A 30 -13.57 12.27 -2.15
C LYS A 30 -12.66 11.16 -2.70
N ASN A 31 -12.62 10.03 -2.01
CA ASN A 31 -11.96 8.82 -2.50
C ASN A 31 -12.72 8.25 -3.71
N ILE A 32 -12.03 8.05 -4.83
CA ILE A 32 -12.59 7.49 -6.06
C ILE A 32 -12.03 6.11 -6.40
N ALA A 33 -10.85 5.80 -5.90
CA ALA A 33 -10.21 4.50 -6.06
C ALA A 33 -9.16 4.29 -4.95
N ALA A 34 -8.62 3.08 -4.87
CA ALA A 34 -7.51 2.76 -4.00
C ALA A 34 -6.59 1.73 -4.67
N TYR A 35 -5.29 1.86 -4.37
CA TYR A 35 -4.31 0.81 -4.59
C TYR A 35 -3.97 0.17 -3.25
N ARG A 36 -4.07 -1.15 -3.17
CA ARG A 36 -3.69 -1.94 -1.99
C ARG A 36 -2.48 -2.79 -2.34
N PHE A 37 -1.41 -2.61 -1.58
CA PHE A 37 -0.16 -3.34 -1.72
C PHE A 37 -0.06 -4.34 -0.57
N LEU A 38 -0.06 -5.63 -0.90
CA LEU A 38 0.08 -6.71 0.06
C LEU A 38 1.52 -7.21 0.00
N TYR A 39 2.30 -6.95 1.04
CA TYR A 39 3.70 -7.36 1.15
C TYR A 39 3.80 -8.65 1.96
N TYR A 40 4.16 -9.74 1.29
CA TYR A 40 4.46 -11.04 1.90
C TYR A 40 5.98 -11.26 1.92
N ALA A 41 6.43 -12.29 2.64
CA ALA A 41 7.86 -12.62 2.74
C ALA A 41 8.52 -12.95 1.38
N ASN A 42 7.73 -13.36 0.38
CA ASN A 42 8.22 -13.82 -0.92
C ASN A 42 7.59 -13.10 -2.12
N LYS A 43 6.59 -12.23 -1.92
CA LYS A 43 5.96 -11.49 -3.02
C LYS A 43 5.30 -10.21 -2.57
N VAL A 44 5.07 -9.31 -3.54
CA VAL A 44 4.19 -8.16 -3.39
C VAL A 44 3.06 -8.28 -4.40
N ILE A 45 1.83 -8.06 -3.94
CA ILE A 45 0.63 -8.06 -4.78
C ILE A 45 0.02 -6.66 -4.74
N THR A 46 -0.20 -6.06 -5.90
CA THR A 46 -0.89 -4.79 -6.04
C THR A 46 -2.31 -5.03 -6.55
N ILE A 47 -3.27 -4.55 -5.78
CA ILE A 47 -4.70 -4.64 -6.08
C ILE A 47 -5.21 -3.23 -6.33
N PHE A 48 -5.90 -3.02 -7.44
CA PHE A 48 -6.62 -1.79 -7.72
C PHE A 48 -8.12 -2.00 -7.48
N GLU A 49 -8.76 -1.04 -6.84
CA GLU A 49 -10.21 -1.04 -6.64
C GLU A 49 -10.75 0.37 -6.88
N ASP A 50 -11.84 0.49 -7.64
CA ASP A 50 -12.57 1.74 -7.85
C ASP A 50 -13.94 1.70 -7.17
N ASN A 51 -14.68 2.80 -7.27
CA ASN A 51 -16.01 2.93 -6.68
C ASN A 51 -17.13 2.24 -7.49
N SER A 52 -16.81 1.44 -8.51
CA SER A 52 -17.80 0.78 -9.38
C SER A 52 -18.39 -0.51 -8.80
N TYR A 53 -18.02 -0.87 -7.56
CA TYR A 53 -18.45 -2.10 -6.87
C TYR A 53 -18.11 -3.41 -7.59
N ARG A 54 -17.16 -3.38 -8.53
CA ARG A 54 -16.69 -4.58 -9.26
C ARG A 54 -15.72 -5.43 -8.45
N GLY A 55 -15.34 -4.96 -7.26
CA GLY A 55 -14.30 -5.55 -6.42
C GLY A 55 -12.90 -5.14 -6.87
N GLY A 56 -11.90 -5.56 -6.09
CA GLY A 56 -10.49 -5.31 -6.41
C GLY A 56 -9.95 -6.26 -7.48
N GLU A 57 -9.16 -5.73 -8.40
CA GLU A 57 -8.44 -6.46 -9.44
C GLU A 57 -6.95 -6.51 -9.09
N VAL A 58 -6.34 -7.70 -9.19
CA VAL A 58 -4.87 -7.81 -9.10
C VAL A 58 -4.27 -7.28 -10.40
N ILE A 59 -3.58 -6.16 -10.30
CA ILE A 59 -2.98 -5.49 -11.47
C ILE A 59 -1.48 -5.78 -11.61
N GLU A 60 -0.82 -6.18 -10.53
CA GLU A 60 0.60 -6.48 -10.53
C GLU A 60 0.96 -7.48 -9.43
N GLU A 61 1.89 -8.40 -9.74
CA GLU A 61 2.47 -9.34 -8.78
C GLU A 61 3.97 -9.46 -9.05
N THR A 62 4.78 -9.28 -8.01
CA THR A 62 6.24 -9.48 -8.06
C THR A 62 6.68 -10.56 -7.09
N ASN A 63 7.56 -11.45 -7.53
CA ASN A 63 8.15 -12.51 -6.71
C ASN A 63 9.44 -12.08 -5.99
N GLU A 64 9.80 -10.80 -6.08
CA GLU A 64 10.95 -10.22 -5.38
C GLU A 64 10.45 -9.26 -4.28
N ALA A 65 10.10 -9.82 -3.12
CA ALA A 65 9.67 -9.03 -1.97
C ALA A 65 10.85 -8.35 -1.28
N THR A 66 11.13 -7.12 -1.70
CA THR A 66 12.01 -6.19 -1.00
C THR A 66 11.21 -4.97 -0.55
N ILE A 67 11.60 -4.34 0.56
CA ILE A 67 10.93 -3.13 1.05
C ILE A 67 11.19 -1.97 0.09
N GLU A 68 12.37 -1.95 -0.52
CA GLU A 68 12.77 -1.03 -1.57
C GLU A 68 11.88 -1.17 -2.83
N GLY A 69 11.62 -2.41 -3.24
CA GLY A 69 10.68 -2.71 -4.33
C GLY A 69 9.25 -2.29 -4.01
N LEU A 70 8.78 -2.55 -2.79
CA LEU A 70 7.47 -2.10 -2.31
C LEU A 70 7.37 -0.56 -2.34
N ALA A 71 8.37 0.16 -1.85
CA ALA A 71 8.39 1.62 -1.85
C ALA A 71 8.33 2.19 -3.28
N LYS A 72 9.04 1.56 -4.22
CA LYS A 72 9.00 1.91 -5.64
C LYS A 72 7.61 1.68 -6.25
N GLU A 73 6.98 0.54 -5.96
CA GLU A 73 5.63 0.24 -6.43
C GLU A 73 4.59 1.19 -5.86
N ILE A 74 4.64 1.49 -4.55
CA ILE A 74 3.76 2.50 -3.94
C ILE A 74 3.94 3.85 -4.64
N SER A 75 5.19 4.29 -4.83
CA SER A 75 5.51 5.57 -5.47
C SER A 75 5.00 5.66 -6.91
N LYS A 76 5.07 4.56 -7.68
CA LYS A 76 4.57 4.47 -9.07
C LYS A 76 3.09 4.80 -9.19
N PHE A 77 2.28 4.44 -8.19
CA PHE A 77 0.83 4.65 -8.20
C PHE A 77 0.38 5.80 -7.29
N SER A 78 1.30 6.57 -6.72
CA SER A 78 0.99 7.64 -5.75
C SER A 78 1.18 9.03 -6.35
N GLU A 79 0.29 9.95 -6.00
CA GLU A 79 0.34 11.38 -6.34
C GLU A 79 0.38 12.25 -5.08
N ASP A 80 0.68 13.54 -5.21
CA ASP A 80 0.89 14.47 -4.09
C ASP A 80 -0.29 14.56 -3.12
N ASN A 81 -1.51 14.48 -3.63
CA ASN A 81 -2.75 14.61 -2.85
C ASN A 81 -3.35 13.28 -2.35
N ASP A 82 -2.71 12.15 -2.66
CA ASP A 82 -3.18 10.84 -2.22
C ASP A 82 -2.91 10.60 -0.73
N ASP A 83 -3.78 9.83 -0.08
CA ASP A 83 -3.64 9.42 1.31
C ASP A 83 -3.06 8.01 1.41
N LEU A 84 -1.99 7.86 2.20
CA LEU A 84 -1.39 6.57 2.53
C LEU A 84 -1.85 6.09 3.91
N ILE A 85 -2.24 4.81 3.98
CA ILE A 85 -2.41 4.07 5.22
C ILE A 85 -1.49 2.85 5.21
N VAL A 86 -0.81 2.57 6.32
CA VAL A 86 0.08 1.42 6.46
C VAL A 86 -0.32 0.58 7.66
N ILE A 87 -0.47 -0.73 7.48
CA ILE A 87 -0.87 -1.66 8.55
C ILE A 87 0.07 -2.87 8.51
N GLY A 88 0.56 -3.33 9.67
CA GLY A 88 1.30 -4.59 9.79
C GLY A 88 2.52 -4.50 10.70
N GLU A 89 3.57 -5.25 10.38
CA GLU A 89 4.74 -5.37 11.25
C GLU A 89 5.50 -4.05 11.39
N GLU A 90 5.62 -3.55 12.62
CA GLU A 90 6.23 -2.25 12.94
C GLU A 90 7.61 -2.05 12.29
N LYS A 91 8.51 -3.04 12.41
CA LYS A 91 9.88 -2.92 11.86
C LYS A 91 9.89 -2.76 10.34
N ILE A 92 8.97 -3.43 9.65
CA ILE A 92 8.86 -3.38 8.19
C ILE A 92 8.20 -2.07 7.79
N GLY A 93 7.11 -1.70 8.47
CA GLY A 93 6.37 -0.47 8.22
C GLY A 93 7.20 0.78 8.43
N LEU A 94 7.98 0.87 9.51
CA LEU A 94 8.87 2.01 9.77
C LEU A 94 9.94 2.17 8.68
N LYS A 95 10.56 1.07 8.23
CA LYS A 95 11.54 1.10 7.13
C LYS A 95 10.89 1.53 5.81
N LEU A 96 9.64 1.10 5.55
CA LEU A 96 8.90 1.56 4.38
C LEU A 96 8.63 3.07 4.46
N LEU A 97 8.15 3.57 5.59
CA LEU A 97 7.85 4.99 5.77
C LEU A 97 9.11 5.85 5.63
N GLU A 98 10.25 5.38 6.14
CA GLU A 98 11.55 6.02 5.94
C GLU A 98 11.87 6.18 4.45
N MET A 99 11.66 5.15 3.63
CA MET A 99 11.92 5.21 2.18
C MET A 99 10.95 6.09 1.39
N LEU A 100 9.72 6.26 1.87
CA LEU A 100 8.68 7.03 1.17
C LEU A 100 8.73 8.53 1.46
N PHE A 101 9.30 8.94 2.60
CA PHE A 101 9.22 10.32 3.09
C PHE A 101 10.57 10.96 3.42
N ASN A 102 11.68 10.23 3.32
CA ASN A 102 13.04 10.80 3.33
C ASN A 102 13.62 10.90 1.92
#